data_AF-A0A660ZTC9-F1
#
_entry.id   AF-A0A660ZTC9-F1
#
_cell.length_a   1.000
_cell.length_b   1.000
_cell.length_c   1.000
_cell.angle_alpha   90.00
_cell.angle_beta   90.00
_cell.angle_gamma   90.00
#
_symmetry.space_group_name_H-M   'P 1'
#
loop_
_entity.id
_entity.type
_entity.pdbx_description
1 polymer ?
#
loop_
_entity_poly.entity_id
_entity_poly.type
_entity_poly.pdbx_seq_one_letter_code
_entity_poly.pdbx_strand_id
1 'polypeptide(L)'
;LGLNRDLIPDVPSIALGAGEATLIELVSAYSAFANHGIRARPMLYTRIENAHGEILEEVPTYQEEALDEDTNALLVDMMQTALREGTGRSSRSWGFTRAGAGKTGTTDLYSDAWFVGFTPDIVGGVWVGFDAKRSMGRRKTGAVMALPIWAQTMALAVKDTPESFFHLPATIVERLVCKDSGQLPSPACPELATEIFAEDRVPRRTCEVHQPSDADIREQAGDFETIDARSSGKEFEIPGGGGRR
;
A
#
# COMPACT_ATOMS: atom_id res chain seq x y z
N LEU A 1 -15.35 -2.75 -8.20
CA LEU A 1 -14.09 -2.79 -8.99
C LEU A 1 -14.28 -2.87 -10.51
N GLY A 2 -15.39 -3.40 -11.05
CA GLY A 2 -15.73 -3.17 -12.46
C GLY A 2 -15.17 -4.13 -13.50
N LEU A 3 -14.69 -5.28 -13.05
CA LEU A 3 -14.27 -6.35 -13.92
C LEU A 3 -15.49 -7.17 -14.40
N ASN A 4 -15.44 -7.66 -15.65
CA ASN A 4 -16.49 -8.51 -16.19
C ASN A 4 -16.60 -9.84 -15.43
N ARG A 5 -17.74 -10.07 -14.76
CA ARG A 5 -17.98 -11.29 -13.97
C ARG A 5 -17.97 -12.57 -14.80
N ASP A 6 -18.35 -12.50 -16.08
CA ASP A 6 -18.38 -13.68 -16.94
C ASP A 6 -16.97 -14.23 -17.23
N LEU A 7 -15.94 -13.41 -17.03
CA LEU A 7 -14.53 -13.76 -17.22
C LEU A 7 -13.81 -14.07 -15.90
N ILE A 8 -14.53 -14.06 -14.77
CA ILE A 8 -13.97 -14.27 -13.43
C ILE A 8 -14.58 -15.56 -12.86
N PRO A 9 -13.85 -16.68 -12.92
CA PRO A 9 -14.35 -17.94 -12.38
C PRO A 9 -14.39 -17.93 -10.85
N ASP A 10 -15.44 -18.54 -10.28
CA ASP A 10 -15.56 -18.78 -8.84
C ASP A 10 -14.78 -20.04 -8.43
N VAL A 11 -13.45 -19.88 -8.38
CA VAL A 11 -12.51 -20.95 -8.06
C VAL A 11 -11.43 -20.44 -7.09
N PRO A 12 -10.85 -21.29 -6.23
CA PRO A 12 -9.82 -20.85 -5.27
C PRO A 12 -8.61 -20.18 -5.91
N SER A 13 -8.26 -20.56 -7.14
CA SER A 13 -7.14 -19.97 -7.89
C SER A 13 -7.44 -18.56 -8.41
N ILE A 14 -8.63 -18.00 -8.17
CA ILE A 14 -8.94 -16.63 -8.60
C ILE A 14 -8.00 -15.59 -7.98
N ALA A 15 -7.61 -15.80 -6.71
CA ALA A 15 -6.64 -14.94 -6.02
C ALA A 15 -5.23 -14.97 -6.67
N LEU A 16 -4.96 -15.96 -7.53
CA LEU A 16 -3.71 -16.12 -8.27
C LEU A 16 -3.82 -15.69 -9.74
N GLY A 17 -4.97 -15.17 -10.17
CA GLY A 17 -5.18 -14.67 -11.55
C GLY A 17 -5.76 -15.68 -12.52
N ALA A 18 -6.64 -16.59 -12.06
CA ALA A 18 -7.36 -17.52 -12.94
C ALA A 18 -8.44 -16.86 -13.82
N GLY A 19 -8.78 -15.59 -13.57
CA GLY A 19 -9.72 -14.81 -14.38
C GLY A 19 -9.03 -14.02 -15.47
N GLU A 20 -9.79 -13.65 -16.50
CA GLU A 20 -9.34 -12.81 -17.60
C GLU A 20 -9.91 -11.39 -17.44
N ALA A 21 -9.12 -10.39 -17.82
CA ALA A 21 -9.53 -9.00 -17.85
C ALA A 21 -8.78 -8.28 -18.97
N THR A 22 -9.46 -7.32 -19.59
CA THR A 22 -8.81 -6.39 -20.52
C THR A 22 -7.96 -5.38 -19.75
N LEU A 23 -6.96 -4.79 -20.43
CA LEU A 23 -6.11 -3.79 -19.80
C LEU A 23 -6.91 -2.58 -19.30
N ILE A 24 -7.94 -2.16 -20.04
CA ILE A 24 -8.78 -1.01 -19.67
C ILE A 24 -9.64 -1.29 -18.44
N GLU A 25 -10.12 -2.53 -18.26
CA GLU A 25 -10.84 -2.95 -17.06
C GLU A 25 -9.91 -2.96 -15.83
N LEU A 26 -8.68 -3.48 -15.97
CA LEU A 26 -7.70 -3.45 -14.88
C LEU A 26 -7.31 -2.02 -14.50
N VAL A 27 -7.04 -1.15 -15.48
CA VAL A 27 -6.72 0.25 -15.21
C VAL A 27 -7.90 0.96 -14.53
N SER A 28 -9.14 0.71 -14.96
CA SER A 28 -10.33 1.23 -14.29
C SER A 28 -10.45 0.72 -12.85
N ALA A 29 -10.23 -0.57 -12.63
CA ALA A 29 -10.28 -1.14 -11.28
C ALA A 29 -9.23 -0.49 -10.36
N TYR A 30 -8.01 -0.27 -10.87
CA TYR A 30 -6.93 0.38 -10.11
C TYR A 30 -7.19 1.87 -9.85
N SER A 31 -8.07 2.51 -10.61
CA SER A 31 -8.50 3.87 -10.33
C SER A 31 -9.18 3.99 -8.96
N ALA A 32 -9.86 2.93 -8.48
CA ALA A 32 -10.41 2.94 -7.13
C ALA A 32 -9.31 3.14 -6.09
N PHE A 33 -8.15 2.50 -6.27
CA PHE A 33 -7.04 2.62 -5.33
C PHE A 33 -6.42 4.01 -5.30
N ALA A 34 -6.19 4.59 -6.48
CA ALA A 34 -5.66 5.94 -6.61
C ALA A 34 -6.64 7.00 -6.08
N ASN A 35 -7.95 6.73 -6.14
CA ASN A 35 -9.01 7.69 -5.87
C ASN A 35 -9.83 7.30 -4.62
N HIS A 36 -9.15 6.98 -3.52
CA HIS A 36 -9.77 6.82 -2.20
C HIS A 36 -10.93 5.81 -2.12
N GLY A 37 -10.85 4.71 -2.89
CA GLY A 37 -11.89 3.69 -2.97
C GLY A 37 -12.97 3.95 -4.02
N ILE A 38 -12.93 5.09 -4.73
CA ILE A 38 -13.92 5.48 -5.73
C ILE A 38 -13.42 5.13 -7.13
N ARG A 39 -14.04 4.12 -7.75
CA ARG A 39 -13.72 3.71 -9.13
C ARG A 39 -14.30 4.71 -10.13
N ALA A 40 -13.49 5.18 -11.05
CA ALA A 40 -13.90 5.98 -12.19
C ALA A 40 -14.08 5.08 -13.42
N ARG A 41 -15.18 5.26 -14.16
CA ARG A 41 -15.38 4.59 -15.44
C ARG A 41 -14.55 5.30 -16.52
N PRO A 42 -13.77 4.59 -17.35
CA PRO A 42 -13.03 5.19 -18.45
C PRO A 42 -13.99 5.82 -19.47
N MET A 43 -13.64 7.02 -19.94
CA MET A 43 -14.40 7.78 -20.91
C MET A 43 -13.48 8.17 -22.07
N LEU A 44 -13.91 7.88 -23.31
CA LEU A 44 -13.17 8.24 -24.52
C LEU A 44 -13.49 9.68 -24.98
N TYR A 45 -14.68 10.18 -24.66
CA TYR A 45 -15.15 11.52 -24.96
C TYR A 45 -16.01 12.03 -23.80
N THR A 46 -16.07 13.35 -23.64
CA THR A 46 -16.91 14.01 -22.63
C THR A 46 -18.14 14.66 -23.24
N ARG A 47 -18.02 15.17 -24.47
CA ARG A 47 -19.08 15.91 -25.14
C ARG A 47 -18.94 15.86 -26.66
N ILE A 48 -20.06 15.91 -27.37
CA ILE A 48 -20.16 16.04 -28.82
C ILE A 48 -20.91 17.34 -29.12
N GLU A 49 -20.32 18.20 -29.96
CA GLU A 49 -20.88 19.48 -30.36
C GLU A 49 -20.99 19.58 -31.88
N ASN A 50 -21.95 20.35 -32.37
CA ASN A 50 -22.01 20.72 -33.79
C ASN A 50 -21.17 21.97 -34.11
N ALA A 51 -21.10 22.34 -35.39
CA ALA A 51 -20.31 23.48 -35.86
C ALA A 51 -20.79 24.85 -35.32
N HIS A 52 -22.00 24.92 -34.76
CA HIS A 52 -22.57 26.10 -34.14
C HIS A 52 -22.36 26.14 -32.61
N GLY A 53 -21.68 25.14 -32.04
CA GLY A 53 -21.44 25.01 -30.60
C GLY A 53 -22.63 24.44 -29.83
N GLU A 54 -23.63 23.87 -30.50
CA GLU A 54 -24.75 23.21 -29.83
C GLU A 54 -24.32 21.82 -29.36
N ILE A 55 -24.57 21.52 -28.10
CA ILE A 55 -24.25 20.24 -27.46
C ILE A 55 -25.25 19.19 -27.95
N LEU A 56 -24.77 18.19 -28.68
CA LEU A 56 -25.55 17.06 -29.17
C LEU A 56 -25.61 15.93 -28.14
N GLU A 57 -24.52 15.73 -27.40
CA GLU A 57 -24.38 14.69 -26.37
C GLU A 57 -23.36 15.14 -25.34
N GLU A 58 -23.64 14.88 -24.05
CA GLU A 58 -22.70 15.07 -22.95
C GLU A 58 -22.71 13.81 -22.08
N VAL A 59 -21.54 13.24 -21.80
CA VAL A 59 -21.41 12.01 -21.03
C VAL A 59 -21.17 12.38 -19.58
N PRO A 60 -22.05 11.98 -18.64
CA PRO A 60 -21.84 12.26 -17.24
C PRO A 60 -20.67 11.43 -16.70
N THR A 61 -19.95 11.98 -15.73
CA THR A 61 -18.91 11.26 -15.02
C THR A 61 -19.53 10.16 -14.17
N TYR A 62 -19.14 8.91 -14.41
CA TYR A 62 -19.58 7.77 -13.61
C TYR A 62 -18.51 7.39 -12.59
N GLN A 63 -18.85 7.55 -11.32
CA GLN A 63 -18.05 7.15 -10.16
C GLN A 63 -18.86 6.17 -9.31
N GLU A 64 -18.21 5.10 -8.85
CA GLU A 64 -18.80 4.17 -7.88
C GLU A 64 -17.87 4.02 -6.67
N GLU A 65 -18.45 3.97 -5.48
CA GLU A 65 -17.73 3.51 -4.30
C GLU A 65 -17.49 2.00 -4.42
N ALA A 66 -16.22 1.61 -4.48
CA ALA A 66 -15.82 0.21 -4.64
C ALA A 66 -15.18 -0.37 -3.38
N LEU A 67 -14.61 0.48 -2.53
CA LEU A 67 -13.91 0.13 -1.29
C LEU A 67 -14.14 1.23 -0.26
N ASP A 68 -14.21 0.88 1.01
CA ASP A 68 -14.12 1.84 2.10
C ASP A 68 -12.73 2.48 2.15
N GLU A 69 -12.66 3.73 2.60
CA GLU A 69 -11.43 4.54 2.56
C GLU A 69 -10.32 3.93 3.42
N ASP A 70 -10.65 3.36 4.59
CA ASP A 70 -9.69 2.71 5.49
C ASP A 70 -9.07 1.48 4.84
N THR A 71 -9.88 0.57 4.31
CA THR A 71 -9.39 -0.61 3.58
C THR A 71 -8.58 -0.18 2.36
N ASN A 72 -9.00 0.88 1.65
CA ASN A 72 -8.24 1.42 0.54
C ASN A 72 -6.85 1.90 0.96
N ALA A 73 -6.75 2.66 2.06
CA ALA A 73 -5.49 3.17 2.58
C ALA A 73 -4.50 2.04 2.91
N LEU A 74 -4.98 0.97 3.56
CA LEU A 74 -4.18 -0.22 3.86
C LEU A 74 -3.70 -0.93 2.58
N LEU A 75 -4.57 -1.09 1.58
CA LEU A 75 -4.23 -1.70 0.30
C LEU A 75 -3.19 -0.87 -0.48
N VAL A 76 -3.36 0.46 -0.49
CA VAL A 76 -2.42 1.39 -1.13
C VAL A 76 -1.06 1.29 -0.46
N ASP A 77 -0.97 1.30 0.87
CA ASP A 77 0.29 1.16 1.59
C ASP A 77 1.03 -0.16 1.25
N MET A 78 0.31 -1.29 1.26
CA MET A 78 0.89 -2.56 0.83
C MET A 78 1.42 -2.51 -0.61
N MET A 79 0.71 -1.84 -1.53
CA MET A 79 1.15 -1.67 -2.91
C MET A 79 2.32 -0.66 -3.06
N GLN A 80 2.41 0.36 -2.20
CA GLN A 80 3.58 1.23 -2.11
C GLN A 80 4.81 0.43 -1.71
N THR A 81 4.68 -0.44 -0.70
CA THR A 81 5.74 -1.35 -0.26
C THR A 81 6.12 -2.36 -1.37
N ALA A 82 5.14 -2.90 -2.10
CA ALA A 82 5.40 -3.77 -3.24
C ALA A 82 6.19 -3.08 -4.37
N LEU A 83 5.96 -1.78 -4.57
CA LEU A 83 6.70 -0.96 -5.54
C LEU A 83 8.09 -0.55 -5.03
N ARG A 84 8.23 -0.21 -3.75
CA ARG A 84 9.48 0.30 -3.16
C ARG A 84 10.47 -0.81 -2.85
N GLU A 85 9.99 -1.93 -2.32
CA GLU A 85 10.82 -2.98 -1.71
C GLU A 85 10.58 -4.35 -2.35
N GLY A 86 9.38 -4.57 -2.88
CA GLY A 86 8.99 -5.84 -3.47
C GLY A 86 9.31 -5.98 -4.96
N THR A 87 8.43 -6.70 -5.66
CA THR A 87 8.61 -7.05 -7.08
C THR A 87 8.66 -5.84 -8.03
N GLY A 88 8.20 -4.66 -7.61
CA GLY A 88 8.26 -3.42 -8.38
C GLY A 88 9.50 -2.57 -8.14
N ARG A 89 10.41 -2.99 -7.25
CA ARG A 89 11.57 -2.20 -6.78
C ARG A 89 12.46 -1.65 -7.89
N SER A 90 12.59 -2.36 -9.01
CA SER A 90 13.40 -1.90 -10.14
C SER A 90 12.80 -0.70 -10.90
N SER A 91 11.56 -0.29 -10.60
CA SER A 91 10.93 0.93 -11.15
C SER A 91 11.82 2.16 -11.05
N ARG A 92 12.50 2.34 -9.91
CA ARG A 92 13.43 3.45 -9.65
C ARG A 92 14.62 3.46 -10.61
N SER A 93 15.16 2.27 -10.93
CA SER A 93 16.26 2.13 -11.89
C SER A 93 15.84 2.48 -13.33
N TRP A 94 14.53 2.48 -13.60
CA TRP A 94 13.94 2.88 -14.88
C TRP A 94 13.43 4.33 -14.89
N GLY A 95 13.79 5.13 -13.88
CA GLY A 95 13.54 6.58 -13.85
C GLY A 95 12.23 7.02 -13.18
N PHE A 96 11.38 6.10 -12.73
CA PHE A 96 10.19 6.47 -11.96
C PHE A 96 10.56 6.74 -10.50
N THR A 97 10.67 8.01 -10.10
CA THR A 97 11.11 8.45 -8.75
C THR A 97 10.00 9.02 -7.86
N ARG A 98 8.77 9.17 -8.37
CA ARG A 98 7.64 9.74 -7.61
C ARG A 98 7.08 8.82 -6.53
N ALA A 99 6.27 9.38 -5.63
CA ALA A 99 5.32 8.62 -4.82
C ALA A 99 4.40 7.80 -5.75
N GLY A 100 4.27 6.51 -5.48
CA GLY A 100 3.47 5.62 -6.31
C GLY A 100 3.26 4.26 -5.66
N ALA A 101 2.28 3.54 -6.17
CA ALA A 101 1.91 2.20 -5.75
C ALA A 101 1.69 1.34 -7.00
N GLY A 102 1.86 0.02 -6.89
CA GLY A 102 1.58 -0.84 -8.02
C GLY A 102 1.86 -2.31 -7.75
N LYS A 103 1.47 -3.14 -8.71
CA LYS A 103 1.60 -4.58 -8.60
C LYS A 103 2.01 -5.21 -9.92
N THR A 104 2.91 -6.19 -9.80
CA THR A 104 3.28 -7.10 -10.87
C THR A 104 2.22 -8.20 -11.04
N GLY A 105 1.85 -8.47 -12.29
CA GLY A 105 1.10 -9.67 -12.67
C GLY A 105 1.96 -10.54 -13.60
N THR A 106 1.91 -11.85 -13.42
CA THR A 106 2.57 -12.80 -14.31
C THR A 106 1.71 -14.05 -14.36
N THR A 107 1.25 -14.41 -15.56
CA THR A 107 0.46 -15.62 -15.76
C THR A 107 1.35 -16.84 -15.94
N ASP A 108 0.74 -18.02 -15.84
CA ASP A 108 1.40 -19.29 -16.08
C ASP A 108 2.12 -19.33 -17.42
N LEU A 109 3.21 -20.10 -17.48
CA LEU A 109 4.08 -20.23 -18.67
C LEU A 109 4.71 -18.92 -19.15
N TYR A 110 4.64 -17.82 -18.39
CA TYR A 110 5.10 -16.50 -18.82
C TYR A 110 4.42 -16.06 -20.13
N SER A 111 3.13 -16.37 -20.31
CA SER A 111 2.39 -15.94 -21.51
C SER A 111 2.03 -14.46 -21.45
N ASP A 112 1.79 -13.93 -20.25
CA ASP A 112 1.41 -12.54 -20.02
C ASP A 112 2.22 -11.93 -18.89
N ALA A 113 2.77 -10.75 -19.18
CA ALA A 113 3.46 -9.92 -18.21
C ALA A 113 2.69 -8.63 -18.03
N TRP A 114 2.24 -8.37 -16.80
CA TRP A 114 1.47 -7.19 -16.45
C TRP A 114 2.23 -6.36 -15.43
N PHE A 115 2.07 -5.05 -15.56
CA PHE A 115 2.35 -4.13 -14.47
C PHE A 115 1.26 -3.06 -14.46
N VAL A 116 0.55 -2.94 -13.34
CA VAL A 116 -0.40 -1.86 -13.13
C VAL A 116 0.03 -1.09 -11.89
N GLY A 117 0.16 0.22 -12.04
CA GLY A 117 0.60 1.10 -10.98
C GLY A 117 0.09 2.50 -11.19
N PHE A 118 0.18 3.31 -10.13
CA PHE A 118 -0.45 4.61 -10.08
C PHE A 118 0.31 5.56 -9.16
N THR A 119 0.17 6.85 -9.46
CA THR A 119 0.35 7.96 -8.49
C THR A 119 -1.03 8.36 -7.97
N PRO A 120 -1.14 9.32 -7.04
CA PRO A 120 -2.45 9.88 -6.67
C PRO A 120 -3.23 10.47 -7.87
N ASP A 121 -2.52 10.92 -8.92
CA ASP A 121 -3.13 11.66 -10.03
C ASP A 121 -3.38 10.81 -11.29
N ILE A 122 -2.64 9.72 -11.48
CA ILE A 122 -2.70 8.93 -12.72
C ILE A 122 -2.51 7.45 -12.46
N VAL A 123 -3.32 6.64 -13.15
CA VAL A 123 -3.19 5.18 -13.21
C VAL A 123 -2.66 4.78 -14.58
N GLY A 124 -1.64 3.93 -14.59
CA GLY A 124 -1.07 3.36 -15.80
C GLY A 124 -1.02 1.83 -15.71
N GLY A 125 -1.37 1.17 -16.80
CA GLY A 125 -1.22 -0.27 -16.95
C GLY A 125 -0.43 -0.59 -18.21
N VAL A 126 0.46 -1.57 -18.10
CA VAL A 126 1.20 -2.13 -19.23
C VAL A 126 1.00 -3.64 -19.24
N TRP A 127 0.63 -4.15 -20.41
CA TRP A 127 0.64 -5.57 -20.74
C TRP A 127 1.66 -5.84 -21.84
N VAL A 128 2.37 -6.95 -21.70
CA VAL A 128 3.23 -7.50 -22.74
C VAL A 128 2.91 -8.98 -22.88
N GLY A 129 2.61 -9.39 -24.11
CA GLY A 129 2.30 -10.76 -24.49
C GLY A 129 2.25 -10.90 -26.01
N PHE A 130 1.86 -12.07 -26.47
CA PHE A 130 1.57 -12.32 -27.88
C PHE A 130 0.06 -12.38 -28.11
N ASP A 131 -0.39 -12.02 -29.32
CA ASP A 131 -1.82 -12.08 -29.69
C ASP A 131 -2.42 -13.49 -29.49
N ALA A 132 -1.60 -14.53 -29.73
CA ALA A 132 -1.94 -15.90 -29.38
C ALA A 132 -1.24 -16.30 -28.08
N LYS A 133 -1.94 -17.00 -27.19
CA LYS A 133 -1.40 -17.47 -25.90
C LYS A 133 -0.17 -18.35 -26.09
N ARG A 134 1.00 -17.74 -25.99
CA ARG A 134 2.31 -18.35 -26.24
C ARG A 134 3.27 -17.87 -25.18
N SER A 135 4.12 -18.77 -24.71
CA SER A 135 5.16 -18.41 -23.75
C SER A 135 6.11 -17.37 -24.36
N MET A 136 6.40 -16.31 -23.61
CA MET A 136 7.48 -15.37 -23.94
C MET A 136 8.86 -15.92 -23.57
N GLY A 137 8.93 -17.08 -22.91
CA GLY A 137 10.15 -17.70 -22.43
C GLY A 137 10.38 -17.50 -20.94
N ARG A 138 11.30 -18.31 -20.38
CA ARG A 138 11.56 -18.32 -18.93
C ARG A 138 12.02 -16.95 -18.43
N ARG A 139 11.52 -16.55 -17.25
CA ARG A 139 11.83 -15.29 -16.56
C ARG A 139 11.32 -14.02 -17.25
N LYS A 140 10.41 -14.14 -18.22
CA LYS A 140 9.72 -12.98 -18.82
C LYS A 140 8.50 -12.59 -17.99
N THR A 141 8.77 -12.08 -16.78
CA THR A 141 7.74 -11.68 -15.80
C THR A 141 7.29 -10.23 -16.00
N GLY A 142 6.23 -9.83 -15.29
CA GLY A 142 5.78 -8.43 -15.20
C GLY A 142 6.90 -7.46 -14.82
N ALA A 143 7.76 -7.83 -13.85
CA ALA A 143 8.88 -7.01 -13.40
C ALA A 143 9.99 -6.82 -14.46
N VAL A 144 10.08 -7.73 -15.44
CA VAL A 144 11.13 -7.71 -16.48
C VAL A 144 10.62 -7.10 -17.78
N MET A 145 9.35 -7.34 -18.13
CA MET A 145 8.79 -6.96 -19.42
C MET A 145 7.93 -5.71 -19.35
N ALA A 146 6.95 -5.68 -18.44
CA ALA A 146 5.96 -4.60 -18.37
C ALA A 146 6.44 -3.42 -17.52
N LEU A 147 7.08 -3.70 -16.39
CA LEU A 147 7.51 -2.68 -15.42
C LEU A 147 8.49 -1.64 -16.02
N PRO A 148 9.51 -1.98 -16.83
CA PRO A 148 10.39 -0.98 -17.41
C PRO A 148 9.67 0.01 -18.33
N ILE A 149 8.69 -0.48 -19.10
CA ILE A 149 7.87 0.34 -19.99
C ILE A 149 6.98 1.25 -19.14
N TRP A 150 6.28 0.68 -18.16
CA TRP A 150 5.42 1.43 -17.25
C TRP A 150 6.18 2.55 -16.55
N ALA A 151 7.37 2.25 -15.99
CA ALA A 151 8.14 3.22 -15.22
C ALA A 151 8.57 4.42 -16.07
N GLN A 152 9.07 4.17 -17.29
CA GLN A 152 9.48 5.24 -18.22
C GLN A 152 8.27 6.06 -18.69
N THR A 153 7.17 5.40 -19.05
CA THR A 153 5.94 6.09 -19.48
C THR A 153 5.36 6.96 -18.37
N MET A 154 5.25 6.42 -17.16
CA MET A 154 4.73 7.17 -16.01
C MET A 154 5.64 8.32 -15.62
N ALA A 155 6.97 8.12 -15.61
CA ALA A 155 7.93 9.18 -15.34
C ALA A 155 7.82 10.34 -16.33
N LEU A 156 7.58 10.05 -17.62
CA LEU A 156 7.31 11.08 -18.62
C LEU A 156 5.95 11.75 -18.43
N ALA A 157 4.90 10.96 -18.15
CA ALA A 157 3.53 11.47 -17.99
C ALA A 157 3.40 12.48 -16.84
N VAL A 158 4.15 12.27 -15.76
CA VAL A 158 4.13 13.16 -14.57
C VAL A 158 5.27 14.17 -14.54
N LYS A 159 6.15 14.21 -15.54
CA LYS A 159 7.39 14.98 -15.49
C LYS A 159 7.17 16.46 -15.12
N ASP A 160 6.15 17.07 -15.73
CA ASP A 160 5.86 18.50 -15.62
C ASP A 160 4.66 18.81 -14.70
N THR A 161 4.21 17.84 -13.89
CA THR A 161 3.13 18.05 -12.91
C THR A 161 3.71 18.24 -11.50
N PRO A 162 3.04 18.95 -10.58
CA PRO A 162 3.40 18.92 -9.17
C PRO A 162 3.40 17.50 -8.61
N GLU A 163 4.25 17.23 -7.62
CA GLU A 163 4.23 15.92 -6.96
C GLU A 163 3.09 15.86 -5.94
N SER A 164 2.22 14.87 -6.10
CA SER A 164 1.15 14.54 -5.16
C SER A 164 1.55 13.35 -4.29
N PHE A 165 1.00 13.30 -3.08
CA PHE A 165 1.25 12.23 -2.11
C PHE A 165 -0.04 11.53 -1.72
N PHE A 166 0.06 10.25 -1.33
CA PHE A 166 -1.08 9.54 -0.77
C PHE A 166 -1.39 10.09 0.62
N HIS A 167 -2.66 10.39 0.86
CA HIS A 167 -3.13 10.85 2.15
C HIS A 167 -3.75 9.68 2.92
N LEU A 168 -3.35 9.52 4.18
CA LEU A 168 -4.00 8.60 5.09
C LEU A 168 -5.20 9.31 5.74
N PRO A 169 -6.39 8.68 5.79
CA PRO A 169 -7.52 9.24 6.51
C PRO A 169 -7.23 9.25 8.02
N ALA A 170 -7.92 10.13 8.75
CA ALA A 170 -7.68 10.34 10.20
C ALA A 170 -8.00 9.11 11.06
N THR A 171 -8.76 8.16 10.51
CA THR A 171 -9.12 6.86 11.08
C THR A 171 -8.00 5.82 10.98
N ILE A 172 -6.94 6.11 10.22
CA ILE A 172 -5.74 5.26 10.16
C ILE A 172 -4.74 5.70 11.23
N VAL A 173 -4.26 4.73 11.99
CA VAL A 173 -3.31 4.93 13.09
C VAL A 173 -2.07 4.05 12.91
N GLU A 174 -0.91 4.59 13.29
CA GLU A 174 0.33 3.82 13.34
C GLU A 174 0.45 3.07 14.67
N ARG A 175 0.90 1.81 14.62
CA ARG A 175 1.23 1.02 15.81
C ARG A 175 2.55 0.30 15.63
N LEU A 176 3.31 0.26 16.72
CA LEU A 176 4.47 -0.62 16.82
C LEU A 176 3.99 -2.04 17.05
N VAL A 177 4.45 -2.96 16.21
CA VAL A 177 4.11 -4.39 16.26
C VAL A 177 5.37 -5.25 16.22
N CYS A 178 5.26 -6.48 16.72
CA CYS A 178 6.27 -7.49 16.47
C CYS A 178 6.27 -7.85 14.98
N LYS A 179 7.43 -7.77 14.34
CA LYS A 179 7.58 -7.97 12.89
C LYS A 179 7.07 -9.35 12.41
N ASP A 180 7.26 -10.39 13.21
CA ASP A 180 6.90 -11.76 12.81
C ASP A 180 5.44 -12.12 13.10
N SER A 181 4.85 -11.54 14.15
CA SER A 181 3.49 -11.90 14.59
C SER A 181 2.43 -10.88 14.17
N GLY A 182 2.81 -9.64 13.85
CA GLY A 182 1.89 -8.53 13.62
C GLY A 182 1.08 -8.11 14.86
N GLN A 183 1.40 -8.68 16.03
CA GLN A 183 0.74 -8.41 17.31
C GLN A 183 1.48 -7.33 18.10
N LEU A 184 0.89 -6.86 19.20
CA LEU A 184 1.55 -5.90 20.10
C LEU A 184 2.86 -6.50 20.60
N PRO A 185 3.97 -5.74 20.63
CA PRO A 185 5.27 -6.31 20.95
C PRO A 185 5.35 -6.72 22.41
N SER A 186 6.10 -7.80 22.67
CA SER A 186 6.59 -8.15 23.99
C SER A 186 8.05 -7.69 24.12
N PRO A 187 8.61 -7.64 25.35
CA PRO A 187 10.04 -7.38 25.55
C PRO A 187 10.97 -8.39 24.86
N ALA A 188 10.47 -9.58 24.54
CA ALA A 188 11.24 -10.65 23.91
C ALA A 188 11.26 -10.56 22.37
N CYS A 189 10.51 -9.62 21.77
CA CYS A 189 10.48 -9.46 20.32
C CYS A 189 11.84 -8.95 19.81
N PRO A 190 12.52 -9.68 18.91
CA PRO A 190 13.84 -9.30 18.42
C PRO A 190 13.79 -8.13 17.45
N GLU A 191 12.72 -8.05 16.66
CA GLU A 191 12.50 -7.00 15.67
C GLU A 191 11.08 -6.44 15.77
N LEU A 192 11.00 -5.11 15.71
CA LEU A 192 9.76 -4.35 15.75
C LEU A 192 9.55 -3.65 14.41
N ALA A 193 8.29 -3.52 14.00
CA ALA A 193 7.88 -2.79 12.80
C ALA A 193 6.80 -1.76 13.17
N THR A 194 6.85 -0.60 12.53
CA THR A 194 5.74 0.36 12.57
C THR A 194 4.84 0.06 11.38
N GLU A 195 3.59 -0.28 11.65
CA GLU A 195 2.59 -0.61 10.64
C GLU A 195 1.35 0.29 10.82
N ILE A 196 0.58 0.47 9.75
CA ILE A 196 -0.68 1.22 9.78
C ILE A 196 -1.89 0.29 9.98
N PHE A 197 -2.88 0.77 10.72
CA PHE A 197 -4.12 0.04 11.01
C PHE A 197 -5.30 1.00 10.96
N ALA A 198 -6.47 0.49 10.57
CA ALA A 198 -7.72 1.16 10.91
C ALA A 198 -7.88 1.16 12.45
N GLU A 199 -8.31 2.28 13.03
CA GLU A 199 -8.39 2.47 14.48
C GLU A 199 -9.21 1.37 15.17
N ASP A 200 -10.27 0.88 14.52
CA ASP A 200 -11.14 -0.19 15.01
C ASP A 200 -10.53 -1.60 14.89
N ARG A 201 -9.46 -1.77 14.10
CA ARG A 201 -8.79 -3.04 13.77
C ARG A 201 -7.35 -3.15 14.28
N VAL A 202 -6.96 -2.29 15.22
CA VAL A 202 -5.63 -2.39 15.85
C VAL A 202 -5.44 -3.73 16.58
N PRO A 203 -4.22 -4.31 16.59
CA PRO A 203 -3.95 -5.54 17.31
C PRO A 203 -4.14 -5.33 18.83
N ARG A 204 -4.83 -6.28 19.47
CA ARG A 204 -5.14 -6.23 20.91
C ARG A 204 -4.39 -7.26 21.75
N ARG A 205 -3.77 -8.24 21.08
CA ARG A 205 -3.01 -9.30 21.73
C ARG A 205 -1.53 -8.97 21.71
N THR A 206 -0.84 -9.30 22.78
CA THR A 206 0.63 -9.28 22.86
C THR A 206 1.20 -10.48 22.12
N CYS A 207 2.37 -10.31 21.51
CA CYS A 207 3.06 -11.28 20.68
C CYS A 207 3.10 -12.67 21.31
N GLU A 208 2.35 -13.61 20.73
CA GLU A 208 2.30 -15.01 21.17
C GLU A 208 3.53 -15.81 20.71
N VAL A 209 4.30 -15.30 19.74
CA VAL A 209 5.49 -15.96 19.17
C VAL A 209 6.73 -15.75 20.05
N HIS A 210 6.92 -14.53 20.54
CA HIS A 210 8.07 -14.15 21.37
C HIS A 210 7.58 -13.86 22.77
N GLN A 211 7.63 -14.85 23.65
CA GLN A 211 7.28 -14.67 25.06
C GLN A 211 8.58 -14.62 25.88
N PRO A 212 8.70 -13.68 26.84
CA PRO A 212 9.85 -13.66 27.73
C PRO A 212 9.92 -14.98 28.51
N SER A 213 11.13 -15.49 28.70
CA SER A 213 11.35 -16.66 29.55
C SER A 213 11.21 -16.29 31.03
N ASP A 214 10.96 -17.27 31.90
CA ASP A 214 10.91 -17.05 33.36
C ASP A 214 12.21 -16.42 33.92
N ALA A 215 13.33 -16.53 33.20
CA ALA A 215 14.60 -15.90 33.54
C ALA A 215 14.57 -14.38 33.26
N ASP A 216 13.99 -13.97 32.13
CA ASP A 216 13.90 -12.56 31.71
C ASP A 216 13.01 -11.75 32.66
N ILE A 217 11.96 -12.38 33.21
CA ILE A 217 11.06 -11.78 34.21
C ILE A 217 11.81 -11.52 35.53
N ARG A 218 12.70 -12.44 35.93
CA ARG A 218 13.49 -12.32 37.17
C ARG A 218 14.57 -11.25 37.06
N GLU A 219 15.17 -11.08 35.89
CA GLU A 219 16.18 -10.04 35.65
C GLU A 219 15.55 -8.64 35.69
N GLN A 220 14.34 -8.47 35.14
CA GLN A 220 13.56 -7.22 35.26
C GLN A 220 13.07 -6.93 36.69
N ALA A 221 12.70 -7.95 37.45
CA ALA A 221 12.30 -7.79 38.85
C ALA A 221 13.48 -7.44 39.78
N GLY A 222 14.67 -7.96 39.50
CA GLY A 222 15.90 -7.62 40.22
C GLY A 222 16.32 -6.16 40.06
N ASP A 223 15.96 -5.54 38.94
CA ASP A 223 16.30 -4.13 38.66
C ASP A 223 15.47 -3.15 39.51
N PHE A 224 14.30 -3.56 40.01
CA PHE A 224 13.46 -2.77 40.93
C PHE A 224 14.06 -2.66 42.34
N GLU A 225 14.68 -3.73 42.87
CA GLU A 225 15.36 -3.69 44.18
C GLU A 225 16.57 -2.74 44.18
N THR A 226 17.27 -2.63 43.04
CA THR A 226 18.36 -1.65 42.85
C THR A 226 17.88 -0.20 42.73
N ILE A 227 16.64 0.03 42.32
CA ILE A 227 16.03 1.36 42.25
C ILE A 227 15.57 1.81 43.64
N ASP A 228 14.99 0.94 44.46
CA ASP A 228 14.61 1.25 45.85
C ASP A 228 15.83 1.45 46.78
N ALA A 229 16.95 0.78 46.50
CA ALA A 229 18.21 1.05 47.19
C ALA A 229 18.82 2.43 46.85
N ARG A 230 18.44 3.04 45.71
CA ARG A 230 18.90 4.38 45.30
C ARG A 230 17.95 5.51 45.72
N SER A 231 16.68 5.21 46.01
CA SER A 231 15.68 6.21 46.44
C SER A 231 15.74 6.53 47.93
N SER A 232 16.40 5.70 48.74
CA SER A 232 16.45 5.81 50.21
C SER A 232 17.60 6.68 50.76
N GLY A 233 18.36 7.39 49.91
CA GLY A 233 19.61 8.07 50.29
C GLY A 233 19.70 9.58 50.09
N LYS A 234 18.62 10.30 49.76
CA LYS A 234 18.66 11.78 49.64
C LYS A 234 17.55 12.43 50.45
N GLU A 235 17.91 12.86 51.67
CA GLU A 235 17.15 13.87 52.42
C GLU A 235 17.02 15.13 51.56
N PHE A 236 15.78 15.56 51.35
CA PHE A 236 15.44 16.86 50.78
C PHE A 236 15.63 17.93 51.86
N GLU A 237 16.71 18.71 51.78
CA GLU A 237 16.82 19.96 52.53
C GLU A 237 15.81 20.98 51.99
N ILE A 238 14.90 21.44 52.86
CA ILE A 238 13.98 22.54 52.60
C ILE A 238 14.70 23.84 53.02
N PRO A 239 14.95 24.80 52.11
CA PRO A 239 15.54 26.08 52.51
C PRO A 239 14.49 26.91 53.25
N GLY A 240 14.66 27.02 54.56
CA GLY A 240 13.88 27.90 55.42
C GLY A 240 14.14 29.37 55.14
N GLY A 241 13.07 30.16 55.11
CA GLY A 241 13.14 31.62 55.09
C GLY A 241 13.77 32.18 56.36
N GLY A 242 14.45 33.32 56.22
CA GLY A 242 15.00 34.06 57.33
C GLY A 242 15.49 35.43 56.88
N GLY A 243 14.65 36.45 57.08
CA GLY A 243 15.05 37.85 56.92
C GLY A 243 15.88 38.38 58.10
N ARG A 244 16.40 39.59 57.90
CA ARG A 244 16.64 40.73 58.83
C ARG A 244 18.03 41.33 58.61
N ARG A 245 18.10 42.60 58.20
CA ARG A 245 18.12 43.80 59.04
C ARG A 245 17.98 45.05 58.18
#